data_AF-A0A969U7M7-F1
#
_entry.id   AF-A0A969U7M7-F1
#
_cell.length_a   1.000
_cell.length_b   1.000
_cell.length_c   1.000
_cell.angle_alpha   90.00
_cell.angle_beta   90.00
_cell.angle_gamma   90.00
#
_symmetry.space_group_name_H-M   'P 1'
#
loop_
_entity.id
_entity.type
_entity.pdbx_description
1 polymer ?
#
loop_
_entity_poly.entity_id
_entity_poly.type
_entity_poly.pdbx_seq_one_letter_code
_entity_poly.pdbx_strand_id
1 'polypeptide(L)'
;MGKQLTPNSTVLDRARFRMGVGNPPGKNNSLGDAINWECLLDQIPAGEDLYFITGDKDYCSALSDDEFSDFLLTEWERKKQTKNSFFTSDYRVSVKSNSLKLPWLAFAIKNFLIRDLVNSQSIAATQVAISKLSYYSEFTAAQVNTIVAAAISNRQVVWSIEDELVRNFLSSVVANNKQYLDPASLTAIEGLLGEQP
;
A
#
# COMPACT_ATOMS: atom_id res chain seq x y z
N MET A 1 12.29 2.80 12.09
CA MET A 1 11.39 2.70 13.27
C MET A 1 10.15 3.52 12.93
N GLY A 2 8.95 2.93 12.94
CA GLY A 2 7.71 3.67 12.65
C GLY A 2 7.25 4.46 13.87
N LYS A 3 6.83 5.71 13.70
CA LYS A 3 6.23 6.53 14.77
C LYS A 3 4.72 6.53 14.60
N GLN A 4 4.00 6.04 15.61
CA GLN A 4 2.54 6.22 15.67
C GLN A 4 2.22 7.63 16.14
N LEU A 5 1.36 8.33 15.41
CA LEU A 5 0.83 9.63 15.83
C LEU A 5 -0.40 9.40 16.70
N THR A 6 -0.44 10.03 17.87
CA THR A 6 -1.55 9.89 18.83
C THR A 6 -2.30 11.21 18.97
N PRO A 7 -3.63 11.25 18.82
CA PRO A 7 -4.38 12.49 18.91
C PRO A 7 -4.42 13.02 20.35
N ASN A 8 -4.31 14.34 20.50
CA ASN A 8 -4.55 15.08 21.75
C ASN A 8 -5.88 15.86 21.67
N SER A 9 -6.31 16.49 22.77
CA SER A 9 -7.57 17.24 22.80
C SER A 9 -7.65 18.33 21.72
N THR A 10 -6.56 19.05 21.49
CA THR A 10 -6.47 20.10 20.45
C THR A 10 -6.64 19.55 19.04
N VAL A 11 -6.09 18.37 18.76
CA VAL A 11 -6.30 17.65 17.49
C VAL A 11 -7.77 17.24 17.35
N LEU A 12 -8.38 16.70 18.41
CA LEU A 12 -9.79 16.28 18.38
C LEU A 12 -10.73 17.46 18.13
N ASP A 13 -10.48 18.62 18.74
CA ASP A 13 -11.31 19.81 18.56
C ASP A 13 -11.16 20.39 17.14
N ARG A 14 -9.93 20.42 16.59
CA ARG A 14 -9.71 20.81 15.20
C ARG A 14 -10.37 19.84 14.21
N ALA A 15 -10.32 18.54 14.47
CA ALA A 15 -10.97 17.54 13.63
C ALA A 15 -12.50 17.72 13.61
N ARG A 16 -13.11 17.98 14.78
CA ARG A 16 -14.55 18.31 14.86
C ARG A 16 -14.89 19.60 14.11
N PHE A 17 -14.06 20.64 14.26
CA PHE A 17 -14.24 21.89 13.54
C PHE A 17 -14.15 21.70 12.02
N ARG A 18 -13.13 20.98 11.54
CA ARG A 18 -12.93 20.61 10.12
C ARG A 18 -14.18 19.97 9.53
N MET A 19 -14.76 19.00 10.24
CA MET A 19 -16.00 18.36 9.84
C MET A 19 -17.19 19.32 9.85
N GLY A 20 -17.30 20.17 10.88
CA GLY A 20 -18.38 21.16 11.00
C GLY A 20 -18.40 22.19 9.88
N VAL A 21 -17.25 22.53 9.30
CA VAL A 21 -17.14 23.46 8.16
C VAL A 21 -17.07 22.76 6.80
N GLY A 22 -17.12 21.43 6.75
CA GLY A 22 -17.10 20.65 5.52
C GLY A 22 -15.74 20.59 4.81
N ASN A 23 -14.64 20.81 5.53
CA ASN A 23 -13.29 20.67 4.97
C ASN A 23 -12.89 19.19 4.89
N PRO A 24 -12.28 18.71 3.78
CA PRO A 24 -11.77 17.35 3.69
C PRO A 24 -10.57 17.13 4.64
N PRO A 25 -10.11 15.89 4.92
CA PRO A 25 -10.67 14.63 4.46
C PRO A 25 -11.86 14.21 5.34
N GLY A 26 -12.70 13.36 4.78
CA GLY A 26 -13.88 12.80 5.45
C GLY A 26 -15.18 13.20 4.77
N LYS A 27 -15.96 12.19 4.35
CA LYS A 27 -17.37 12.33 4.00
C LYS A 27 -18.25 11.75 5.11
N ASN A 28 -19.54 12.13 5.13
CA ASN A 28 -20.56 11.48 5.96
C ASN A 28 -20.23 11.35 7.47
N ASN A 29 -19.70 12.39 8.11
CA ASN A 29 -19.31 12.37 9.53
C ASN A 29 -18.17 11.39 9.92
N SER A 30 -17.31 10.95 8.98
CA SER A 30 -16.07 10.24 9.34
C SER A 30 -15.10 11.16 10.09
N LEU A 31 -15.12 11.10 11.43
CA LEU A 31 -14.20 11.87 12.26
C LEU A 31 -12.77 11.30 12.21
N GLY A 32 -12.61 10.02 11.87
CA GLY A 32 -11.32 9.34 11.85
C GLY A 32 -10.32 9.99 10.91
N ASP A 33 -10.75 10.32 9.69
CA ASP A 33 -9.88 10.91 8.68
C ASP A 33 -9.46 12.33 9.05
N ALA A 34 -10.41 13.11 9.55
CA ALA A 34 -10.13 14.43 10.08
C ALA A 34 -9.10 14.36 11.23
N ILE A 35 -9.21 13.37 12.13
CA ILE A 35 -8.23 13.16 13.22
C ILE A 35 -6.85 12.81 12.66
N ASN A 36 -6.77 11.86 11.71
CA ASN A 36 -5.50 11.43 11.12
C ASN A 36 -4.78 12.61 10.46
N TRP A 37 -5.51 13.41 9.68
CA TRP A 37 -4.97 14.58 9.02
C TRP A 37 -4.53 15.67 10.01
N GLU A 38 -5.33 15.98 11.02
CA GLU A 38 -4.93 16.95 12.06
C GLU A 38 -3.73 16.47 12.89
N CYS A 39 -3.58 15.16 13.13
CA CYS A 39 -2.38 14.58 13.73
C CYS A 39 -1.13 14.86 12.89
N LEU A 40 -1.21 14.69 11.56
CA LEU A 40 -0.09 14.98 10.65
C LEU A 40 0.27 16.47 10.69
N LEU A 41 -0.73 17.34 10.66
CA LEU A 41 -0.53 18.78 10.74
C LEU A 41 -0.02 19.26 12.10
N ASP A 42 -0.25 18.51 13.18
CA ASP A 42 0.21 18.86 14.51
C ASP A 42 1.63 18.36 14.80
N GLN A 43 1.91 17.09 14.48
CA GLN A 43 3.07 16.38 15.03
C GLN A 43 4.25 16.25 14.09
N ILE A 44 4.06 16.49 12.79
CA ILE A 44 5.17 16.49 11.83
C ILE A 44 5.84 17.87 11.82
N PRO A 45 7.16 17.99 12.00
CA PRO A 45 7.85 19.26 11.90
C PRO A 45 7.65 19.97 10.55
N ALA A 46 7.75 21.30 10.55
CA ALA A 46 7.83 22.05 9.29
C ALA A 46 9.16 21.76 8.58
N GLY A 47 9.15 21.80 7.24
CA GLY A 47 10.31 21.49 6.41
C GLY A 47 10.44 20.00 6.03
N GLU A 48 9.54 19.12 6.49
CA GLU A 48 9.52 17.71 6.10
C GLU A 48 8.62 17.46 4.88
N ASP A 49 9.13 16.65 3.94
CA ASP A 49 8.38 16.20 2.75
C ASP A 49 7.30 15.18 3.13
N LEU A 50 6.15 15.22 2.46
CA LEU A 50 5.04 14.31 2.72
C LEU A 50 5.01 13.17 1.71
N TYR A 51 5.25 11.94 2.17
CA TYR A 51 4.99 10.73 1.38
C TYR A 51 3.75 10.05 1.96
N PHE A 52 2.62 10.23 1.30
CA PHE A 52 1.31 9.79 1.74
C PHE A 52 0.88 8.52 0.99
N ILE A 53 0.69 7.43 1.73
CA ILE A 53 0.26 6.14 1.21
C ILE A 53 -1.07 5.81 1.85
N THR A 54 -2.12 5.70 1.04
CA THR A 54 -3.45 5.34 1.53
C THR A 54 -4.19 4.52 0.48
N GLY A 55 -5.13 3.68 0.94
CA GLY A 55 -6.16 3.09 0.07
C GLY A 55 -7.48 3.87 0.14
N ASP A 56 -7.52 4.93 0.95
CA ASP A 56 -8.73 5.68 1.27
C ASP A 56 -8.93 6.84 0.30
N LYS A 57 -10.07 6.82 -0.39
CA LYS A 57 -10.45 7.79 -1.41
C LYS A 57 -10.84 9.14 -0.84
N ASP A 58 -11.06 9.27 0.46
CA ASP A 58 -11.39 10.55 1.08
C ASP A 58 -10.20 11.53 1.10
N TYR A 59 -9.00 11.05 0.80
CA TYR A 59 -7.80 11.87 0.61
C TYR A 59 -7.52 12.19 -0.86
N CYS A 60 -8.30 11.64 -1.80
CA CYS A 60 -8.12 11.86 -3.23
C CYS A 60 -8.75 13.16 -3.71
N SER A 61 -8.36 13.57 -4.92
CA SER A 61 -9.03 14.60 -5.69
C SER A 61 -10.47 14.18 -6.01
N ALA A 62 -11.38 15.16 -6.06
CA ALA A 62 -12.75 14.92 -6.50
C ALA A 62 -12.85 14.60 -8.00
N LEU A 63 -11.80 14.92 -8.77
CA LEU A 63 -11.75 14.72 -10.23
C LEU A 63 -11.07 13.42 -10.62
N SER A 64 -10.18 12.91 -9.77
CA SER A 64 -9.39 11.71 -10.04
C SER A 64 -9.06 11.00 -8.73
N ASP A 65 -9.46 9.73 -8.64
CA ASP A 65 -9.09 8.86 -7.53
C ASP A 65 -7.57 8.61 -7.48
N ASP A 66 -6.83 8.86 -8.57
CA ASP A 66 -5.38 8.65 -8.67
C ASP A 66 -4.55 9.88 -8.22
N GLU A 67 -5.21 10.99 -7.90
CA GLU A 67 -4.56 12.26 -7.52
C GLU A 67 -4.87 12.62 -6.06
N PHE A 68 -3.92 13.27 -5.38
CA PHE A 68 -4.17 13.76 -4.01
C PHE A 68 -5.14 14.93 -4.02
N SER A 69 -5.88 15.12 -2.94
CA SER A 69 -6.74 16.29 -2.80
C SER A 69 -5.93 17.59 -2.84
N ASP A 70 -6.20 18.44 -3.83
CA ASP A 70 -5.57 19.77 -3.97
C ASP A 70 -5.73 20.62 -2.71
N PHE A 71 -6.88 20.49 -2.03
CA PHE A 71 -7.14 21.19 -0.78
C PHE A 71 -6.16 20.75 0.32
N LEU A 72 -6.00 19.44 0.51
CA LEU A 72 -5.10 18.88 1.52
C LEU A 72 -3.65 19.19 1.19
N LEU A 73 -3.29 19.11 -0.09
CA LEU A 73 -1.95 19.48 -0.55
C LEU A 73 -1.65 20.94 -0.23
N THR A 74 -2.52 21.85 -0.65
CA THR A 74 -2.36 23.28 -0.40
C THR A 74 -2.30 23.59 1.10
N GLU A 75 -3.11 22.91 1.91
CA GLU A 75 -3.07 23.06 3.36
C GLU A 75 -1.73 22.60 3.94
N TRP A 76 -1.23 21.45 3.49
CA TRP A 76 0.07 20.92 3.91
C TRP A 76 1.18 21.89 3.55
N GLU A 77 1.27 22.30 2.28
CA GLU A 77 2.29 23.24 1.79
C GLU A 77 2.30 24.53 2.62
N ARG A 78 1.11 25.07 2.91
CA ARG A 78 0.96 26.28 3.70
C ARG A 78 1.41 26.11 5.15
N LYS A 79 1.11 24.97 5.79
CA LYS A 79 1.43 24.72 7.21
C LYS A 79 2.85 24.19 7.44
N LYS A 80 3.39 23.45 6.48
CA LYS A 80 4.65 22.71 6.60
C LYS A 80 5.76 23.25 5.73
N GLN A 81 5.47 24.20 4.83
CA GLN A 81 6.45 24.88 3.98
C GLN A 81 7.24 23.92 3.07
N THR A 82 6.65 22.78 2.72
CA THR A 82 7.22 21.80 1.79
C THR A 82 6.27 21.57 0.63
N LYS A 83 6.81 21.54 -0.59
CA LYS A 83 6.07 21.33 -1.84
C LYS A 83 6.07 19.89 -2.31
N ASN A 84 7.04 19.09 -1.86
CA ASN A 84 7.17 17.72 -2.33
C ASN A 84 6.16 16.87 -1.58
N SER A 85 5.13 16.46 -2.31
CA SER A 85 4.23 15.42 -1.87
C SER A 85 4.27 14.27 -2.85
N PHE A 86 4.46 13.06 -2.34
CA PHE A 86 4.18 11.84 -3.08
C PHE A 86 2.89 11.27 -2.53
N PHE A 87 1.95 10.98 -3.42
CA PHE A 87 0.68 10.37 -3.05
C PHE A 87 0.47 9.08 -3.82
N THR A 88 -0.08 8.08 -3.13
CA THR A 88 -0.64 6.88 -3.73
C THR A 88 -1.93 6.55 -2.98
N SER A 89 -3.06 6.71 -3.67
CA SER A 89 -4.44 6.40 -3.25
C SER A 89 -4.89 4.99 -3.57
N ASP A 90 -4.29 4.46 -4.61
CA ASP A 90 -4.40 3.09 -5.02
C ASP A 90 -2.97 2.68 -5.33
N TYR A 91 -2.58 1.46 -4.99
CA TYR A 91 -1.28 0.90 -5.40
C TYR A 91 -1.10 0.85 -6.94
N ARG A 92 -2.04 1.44 -7.69
CA ARG A 92 -1.99 1.80 -9.11
C ARG A 92 -1.28 3.14 -9.35
N VAL A 93 -0.40 3.61 -8.47
CA VAL A 93 0.65 4.50 -8.97
C VAL A 93 1.40 3.70 -10.01
N SER A 94 1.17 4.11 -11.24
CA SER A 94 1.95 3.70 -12.37
C SER A 94 3.42 3.86 -12.01
N VAL A 95 4.06 2.74 -11.68
CA VAL A 95 5.51 2.55 -11.80
C VAL A 95 5.86 2.56 -13.30
N LYS A 96 5.22 3.43 -14.08
CA LYS A 96 5.56 3.77 -15.46
C LYS A 96 6.46 4.99 -15.52
N SER A 97 6.75 5.65 -14.40
CA SER A 97 7.87 6.57 -14.35
C SER A 97 8.96 6.01 -13.44
N ASN A 98 10.16 6.09 -13.97
CA ASN A 98 11.48 5.81 -13.42
C ASN A 98 11.79 6.60 -12.11
N SER A 99 10.84 6.73 -11.20
CA SER A 99 10.74 7.84 -10.23
C SER A 99 10.67 7.44 -8.76
N LEU A 100 10.46 6.16 -8.41
CA LEU A 100 10.68 5.71 -7.03
C LEU A 100 12.18 5.51 -6.77
N LYS A 101 12.94 6.62 -6.74
CA LYS A 101 14.38 6.64 -6.43
C LYS A 101 14.69 6.33 -4.96
N LEU A 102 13.68 6.03 -4.14
CA LEU A 102 13.80 5.85 -2.70
C LEU A 102 13.57 4.38 -2.33
N PRO A 103 14.63 3.60 -2.03
CA PRO A 103 14.52 2.17 -1.72
C PRO A 103 13.58 1.86 -0.55
N TRP A 104 13.51 2.75 0.44
CA TRP A 104 12.66 2.59 1.63
C TRP A 104 11.17 2.67 1.28
N LEU A 105 10.78 3.50 0.31
CA LEU A 105 9.39 3.64 -0.11
C LEU A 105 8.94 2.41 -0.90
N ALA A 106 9.79 1.92 -1.81
CA ALA A 106 9.55 0.67 -2.52
C ALA A 106 9.45 -0.51 -1.54
N PHE A 107 10.28 -0.55 -0.51
CA PHE A 107 10.19 -1.55 0.56
C PHE A 107 8.84 -1.48 1.30
N ALA A 108 8.39 -0.29 1.69
CA ALA A 108 7.12 -0.09 2.37
C ALA A 108 5.90 -0.50 1.50
N ILE A 109 5.88 -0.08 0.23
CA ILE A 109 4.81 -0.43 -0.72
C ILE A 109 4.75 -1.94 -0.93
N LYS A 110 5.89 -2.61 -1.15
CA LYS A 110 5.94 -4.07 -1.27
C LYS A 110 5.35 -4.76 -0.04
N ASN A 111 5.69 -4.32 1.17
CA ASN A 111 5.14 -4.93 2.39
C ASN A 111 3.62 -4.75 2.50
N PHE A 112 3.10 -3.60 2.07
CA PHE A 112 1.65 -3.40 2.03
C PHE A 112 0.99 -4.37 1.03
N LEU A 113 1.50 -4.42 -0.19
CA LEU A 113 0.97 -5.30 -1.24
C LEU A 113 1.02 -6.79 -0.84
N ILE A 114 2.09 -7.21 -0.18
CA ILE A 114 2.22 -8.58 0.35
C ILE A 114 1.18 -8.81 1.45
N ARG A 115 0.94 -7.84 2.32
CA ARG A 115 -0.10 -7.94 3.35
C ARG A 115 -1.50 -8.06 2.72
N ASP A 116 -1.78 -7.31 1.67
CA ASP A 116 -3.04 -7.42 0.93
C ASP A 116 -3.20 -8.80 0.28
N LEU A 117 -2.13 -9.31 -0.32
CA LEU A 117 -2.10 -10.65 -0.89
C LEU A 117 -2.40 -11.72 0.17
N VAL A 118 -1.73 -11.64 1.33
CA VAL A 118 -1.92 -12.56 2.46
C VAL A 118 -3.37 -12.54 2.95
N ASN A 119 -3.95 -11.34 3.10
CA ASN A 119 -5.30 -11.15 3.63
C ASN A 119 -6.39 -11.16 2.54
N SER A 120 -6.05 -11.52 1.31
CA SER A 120 -6.97 -11.45 0.18
C SER A 120 -8.17 -12.37 0.41
N GLN A 121 -9.37 -11.83 0.18
CA GLN A 121 -10.65 -12.53 0.32
C GLN A 121 -11.33 -12.80 -1.03
N SER A 122 -10.69 -12.45 -2.15
CA SER A 122 -11.22 -12.73 -3.50
C SER A 122 -10.12 -12.92 -4.53
N ILE A 123 -10.44 -13.65 -5.61
CA ILE A 123 -9.57 -13.79 -6.80
C ILE A 123 -9.22 -12.41 -7.37
N ALA A 124 -10.21 -11.52 -7.52
CA ALA A 124 -9.99 -10.17 -8.05
C ALA A 124 -9.00 -9.35 -7.20
N ALA A 125 -9.13 -9.38 -5.86
CA ALA A 125 -8.19 -8.69 -4.98
C ALA A 125 -6.78 -9.28 -5.06
N THR A 126 -6.67 -10.61 -5.18
CA THR A 126 -5.41 -11.33 -5.39
C THR A 126 -4.73 -10.88 -6.68
N GLN A 127 -5.45 -10.92 -7.81
CA GLN A 127 -4.94 -10.51 -9.11
C GLN A 127 -4.49 -9.04 -9.10
N VAL A 128 -5.25 -8.16 -8.44
CA VAL A 128 -4.85 -6.76 -8.25
C VAL A 128 -3.52 -6.68 -7.48
N ALA A 129 -3.42 -7.30 -6.30
CA ALA A 129 -2.18 -7.27 -5.51
C ALA A 129 -0.98 -7.81 -6.30
N ILE A 130 -1.14 -8.93 -7.02
CA ILE A 130 -0.07 -9.56 -7.79
C ILE A 130 0.32 -8.72 -9.02
N SER A 131 -0.64 -8.16 -9.75
CA SER A 131 -0.33 -7.29 -10.91
C SER A 131 0.54 -6.10 -10.49
N LYS A 132 0.32 -5.57 -9.28
CA LYS A 132 1.10 -4.49 -8.69
C LYS A 132 2.46 -4.96 -8.18
N LEU A 133 2.53 -6.13 -7.54
CA LEU A 133 3.80 -6.75 -7.12
C LEU A 133 4.71 -7.09 -8.30
N SER A 134 4.13 -7.43 -9.46
CA SER A 134 4.86 -7.80 -10.67
C SER A 134 5.70 -6.66 -11.27
N TYR A 135 5.51 -5.41 -10.81
CA TYR A 135 6.41 -4.29 -11.15
C TYR A 135 7.75 -4.35 -10.42
N TYR A 136 7.89 -5.21 -9.41
CA TYR A 136 9.11 -5.36 -8.63
C TYR A 136 9.72 -6.74 -8.90
N SER A 137 11.03 -6.77 -9.16
CA SER A 137 11.79 -8.01 -9.32
C SER A 137 12.55 -8.44 -8.06
N GLU A 138 12.87 -7.48 -7.19
CA GLU A 138 13.70 -7.70 -6.01
C GLU A 138 12.85 -7.81 -4.74
N PHE A 139 13.00 -8.91 -3.99
CA PHE A 139 12.33 -9.15 -2.72
C PHE A 139 13.32 -9.61 -1.67
N THR A 140 13.08 -9.24 -0.41
CA THR A 140 13.88 -9.78 0.70
C THR A 140 13.48 -11.22 1.00
N ALA A 141 14.36 -11.99 1.66
CA ALA A 141 14.05 -13.35 2.08
C ALA A 141 12.72 -13.45 2.88
N ALA A 142 12.46 -12.48 3.78
CA ALA A 142 11.22 -12.42 4.53
C ALA A 142 9.99 -12.17 3.64
N GLN A 143 10.11 -11.27 2.64
CA GLN A 143 9.04 -10.99 1.68
C GLN A 143 8.74 -12.24 0.83
N VAL A 144 9.76 -12.90 0.31
CA VAL A 144 9.62 -14.14 -0.48
C VAL A 144 8.90 -15.22 0.31
N ASN A 145 9.35 -15.51 1.53
CA ASN A 145 8.71 -16.52 2.38
C ASN A 145 7.25 -16.19 2.67
N THR A 146 6.93 -14.91 2.88
CA THR A 146 5.54 -14.47 3.10
C THR A 146 4.68 -14.65 1.85
N ILE A 147 5.20 -14.31 0.67
CA ILE A 147 4.50 -14.52 -0.62
C ILE A 147 4.23 -16.00 -0.85
N VAL A 148 5.24 -16.85 -0.68
CA VAL A 148 5.10 -18.30 -0.89
C VAL A 148 4.14 -18.90 0.14
N ALA A 149 4.23 -18.51 1.41
CA ALA A 149 3.28 -18.94 2.44
C ALA A 149 1.84 -18.57 2.07
N ALA A 150 1.60 -17.36 1.54
CA ALA A 150 0.28 -16.96 1.06
C ALA A 150 -0.17 -17.83 -0.13
N ALA A 151 0.73 -18.13 -1.06
CA ALA A 151 0.44 -18.93 -2.25
C ALA A 151 0.09 -20.39 -1.96
N ILE A 152 0.56 -20.95 -0.84
CA ILE A 152 0.24 -22.33 -0.43
C ILE A 152 -0.93 -22.43 0.55
N SER A 153 -1.24 -21.36 1.30
CA SER A 153 -2.21 -21.41 2.41
C SER A 153 -3.47 -20.58 2.19
N ASN A 154 -3.42 -19.51 1.39
CA ASN A 154 -4.60 -18.71 1.08
C ASN A 154 -5.32 -19.31 -0.14
N ARG A 155 -6.51 -19.85 0.10
CA ARG A 155 -7.37 -20.48 -0.92
C ARG A 155 -7.61 -19.58 -2.14
N GLN A 156 -7.77 -18.28 -1.96
CA GLN A 156 -7.99 -17.35 -3.09
C GLN A 156 -6.74 -17.25 -3.96
N VAL A 157 -5.56 -17.27 -3.34
CA VAL A 157 -4.27 -17.26 -4.06
C VAL A 157 -4.05 -18.57 -4.80
N VAL A 158 -4.26 -19.70 -4.13
CA VAL A 158 -4.17 -21.04 -4.74
C VAL A 158 -5.08 -21.15 -5.96
N TRP A 159 -6.34 -20.71 -5.84
CA TRP A 159 -7.30 -20.73 -6.94
C TRP A 159 -6.97 -19.78 -8.08
N SER A 160 -6.18 -18.75 -7.82
CA SER A 160 -5.75 -17.82 -8.85
C SER A 160 -4.52 -18.33 -9.61
N ILE A 161 -3.93 -19.48 -9.26
CA ILE A 161 -2.72 -20.00 -9.94
C ILE A 161 -2.97 -20.33 -11.42
N GLU A 162 -4.20 -20.64 -11.81
CA GLU A 162 -4.57 -20.85 -13.22
C GLU A 162 -4.44 -19.58 -14.07
N ASP A 163 -4.49 -18.40 -13.45
CA ASP A 163 -4.26 -17.14 -14.13
C ASP A 163 -2.79 -17.00 -14.54
N GLU A 164 -2.55 -16.68 -15.82
CA GLU A 164 -1.22 -16.60 -16.41
C GLU A 164 -0.32 -15.58 -15.68
N LEU A 165 -0.86 -14.41 -15.32
CA LEU A 165 -0.09 -13.37 -14.64
C LEU A 165 0.30 -13.82 -13.23
N VAL A 166 -0.63 -14.47 -12.52
CA VAL A 166 -0.36 -15.01 -11.18
C VAL A 166 0.68 -16.12 -11.22
N ARG A 167 0.52 -17.08 -12.14
CA ARG A 167 1.46 -18.20 -12.29
C ARG A 167 2.85 -17.71 -12.64
N ASN A 168 2.96 -16.78 -13.60
CA ASN A 168 4.24 -16.24 -14.04
C ASN A 168 4.93 -15.46 -12.91
N PHE A 169 4.18 -14.65 -12.16
CA PHE A 169 4.71 -13.95 -10.99
C PHE A 169 5.25 -14.93 -9.96
N LEU A 170 4.44 -15.89 -9.51
CA LEU A 170 4.85 -16.87 -8.49
C LEU A 170 6.04 -17.72 -8.95
N SER A 171 6.04 -18.17 -10.20
CA SER A 171 7.15 -18.93 -10.80
C SER A 171 8.44 -18.12 -10.78
N SER A 172 8.38 -16.84 -11.15
CA SER A 172 9.55 -15.95 -11.13
C SER A 172 10.09 -15.71 -9.72
N VAL A 173 9.19 -15.51 -8.74
CA VAL A 173 9.57 -15.30 -7.33
C VAL A 173 10.26 -16.55 -6.80
N VAL A 174 9.70 -17.74 -7.03
CA VAL A 174 10.28 -19.00 -6.56
C VAL A 174 11.62 -19.27 -7.25
N ALA A 175 11.69 -19.16 -8.58
CA ALA A 175 12.90 -19.45 -9.35
C ALA A 175 14.09 -18.58 -8.92
N ASN A 176 13.86 -17.29 -8.69
CA ASN A 176 14.91 -16.34 -8.33
C ASN A 176 15.32 -16.41 -6.84
N ASN A 177 14.57 -17.11 -5.99
CA ASN A 177 14.73 -17.04 -4.54
C ASN A 177 14.71 -18.40 -3.82
N LYS A 178 14.95 -19.51 -4.55
CA LYS A 178 14.93 -20.88 -3.97
C LYS A 178 15.79 -21.03 -2.72
N GLN A 179 16.93 -20.35 -2.66
CA GLN A 179 17.86 -20.37 -1.52
C GLN A 179 17.27 -19.86 -0.20
N TYR A 180 16.16 -19.11 -0.24
CA TYR A 180 15.52 -18.53 0.94
C TYR A 180 14.32 -19.34 1.43
N LEU A 181 13.88 -20.33 0.67
CA LEU A 181 12.70 -21.13 0.98
C LEU A 181 13.10 -22.40 1.72
N ASP A 182 12.33 -22.77 2.74
CA ASP A 182 12.49 -24.08 3.35
C ASP A 182 12.04 -25.20 2.36
N PRO A 183 12.62 -26.41 2.47
CA PRO A 183 12.34 -27.49 1.51
C PRO A 183 10.86 -27.89 1.41
N ALA A 184 10.10 -27.77 2.51
CA ALA A 184 8.69 -28.15 2.51
C ALA A 184 7.85 -27.12 1.74
N SER A 185 8.06 -25.82 2.00
CA SER A 185 7.41 -24.74 1.25
C SER A 185 7.77 -24.77 -0.23
N LEU A 186 9.04 -25.04 -0.56
CA LEU A 186 9.50 -25.16 -1.95
C LEU A 186 8.79 -26.31 -2.69
N THR A 187 8.71 -27.48 -2.06
CA THR A 187 8.04 -28.65 -2.65
C THR A 187 6.55 -28.40 -2.84
N ALA A 188 5.89 -27.77 -1.86
CA ALA A 188 4.47 -27.45 -1.92
C ALA A 188 4.15 -26.48 -3.07
N ILE A 189 4.92 -25.39 -3.20
CA ILE A 189 4.67 -24.41 -4.26
C ILE A 189 5.05 -24.93 -5.65
N GLU A 190 6.12 -25.73 -5.77
CA GLU A 190 6.48 -26.37 -7.04
C GLU A 190 5.42 -27.39 -7.49
N GLY A 191 4.80 -28.13 -6.55
CA GLY A 191 3.65 -28.99 -6.83
C GLY A 191 2.48 -28.21 -7.41
N LEU A 192 2.08 -27.11 -6.76
CA LEU A 192 0.98 -26.26 -7.23
C LEU A 192 1.27 -25.62 -8.60
N LEU A 193 2.51 -25.23 -8.88
CA LEU A 193 2.90 -24.61 -10.15
C LEU A 193 3.05 -25.64 -11.28
N GLY A 194 3.45 -26.88 -10.95
CA GLY A 194 3.70 -27.97 -11.88
C GLY A 194 2.47 -28.78 -12.29
N GLU A 195 1.38 -28.72 -11.52
CA GLU A 195 0.07 -29.22 -11.97
C GLU A 195 -0.45 -28.33 -13.12
N GLN A 196 -0.32 -28.81 -14.36
CA GLN A 196 -1.11 -28.30 -15.48
C GLN A 196 -2.43 -29.09 -15.57
N PRO A 197 -3.56 -28.45 -15.94
CA PRO A 197 -4.79 -29.16 -16.27
C PRO A 197 -4.61 -30.11 -17.48
#